data_AF-A0AAV4FNB3-F1
#
_entry.id   AF-A0AAV4FNB3-F1
#
_cell.length_a   1.000
_cell.length_b   1.000
_cell.length_c   1.000
_cell.angle_alpha   90.00
_cell.angle_beta   90.00
_cell.angle_gamma   90.00
#
_symmetry.space_group_name_H-M   'P 1'
#
loop_
_entity.id
_entity.type
_entity.pdbx_description
1 polymer ?
#
loop_
_entity_poly.entity_id
_entity_poly.type
_entity_poly.pdbx_seq_one_letter_code
_entity_poly.pdbx_strand_id
1 'polypeptide(L)'
;MGTFTDSSIKQLVSECIDDGNLHKLLRLPNTLDDFPEACIIQSVEYIIKCEEDRIEKALSDVSETELAQSTPWRKEDIESPHSAKKCFALNMMLSQKFSPQFLQEAARGMSFDCVLIITKYLQFLLSWSPPVPEENPCLPPLEQVIDWLNALVDSHFQQLKLAEDARELIGSLQEKITVMTQWQSESKALLGTLAEVRRQFEEQQRSNQKMGDYCIEVISF
;
A
#
# COMPACT_ATOMS: atom_id res chain seq x y z
N MET A 1 -20.33 23.92 -4.90
CA MET A 1 -19.77 22.56 -4.96
C MET A 1 -20.94 21.61 -4.97
N GLY A 2 -21.24 21.01 -6.13
CA GLY A 2 -22.32 20.03 -6.22
C GLY A 2 -21.82 18.70 -5.69
N THR A 3 -22.48 18.17 -4.65
CA THR A 3 -22.25 16.80 -4.19
C THR A 3 -22.73 15.86 -5.28
N PHE A 4 -21.81 15.25 -6.02
CA PHE A 4 -22.16 14.15 -6.91
C PHE A 4 -22.72 13.01 -6.05
N THR A 5 -23.85 12.44 -6.48
CA THR A 5 -24.38 11.25 -5.81
C THR A 5 -23.57 10.03 -6.23
N ASP A 6 -23.43 9.02 -5.37
CA ASP A 6 -22.74 7.76 -5.69
C ASP A 6 -23.23 7.12 -6.98
N SER A 7 -24.52 7.23 -7.27
CA SER A 7 -25.12 6.73 -8.52
C SER A 7 -24.59 7.47 -9.75
N SER A 8 -24.37 8.78 -9.65
CA SER A 8 -23.83 9.59 -10.75
C SER A 8 -22.35 9.27 -11.00
N ILE A 9 -21.57 9.03 -9.94
CA ILE A 9 -20.15 8.66 -10.07
C ILE A 9 -20.01 7.28 -10.71
N LYS A 10 -20.81 6.30 -10.27
CA LYS A 10 -20.84 4.95 -10.87
C LYS A 10 -21.18 4.98 -12.36
N GLN A 11 -22.16 5.80 -12.74
CA GLN A 11 -22.52 5.96 -14.14
C GLN A 11 -21.38 6.61 -14.94
N LEU A 12 -20.75 7.66 -14.42
CA LEU A 12 -19.62 8.32 -15.08
C LEU A 12 -18.43 7.38 -15.28
N VAL A 13 -18.11 6.55 -14.29
CA VAL A 13 -17.04 5.56 -14.37
C VAL A 13 -17.37 4.48 -15.41
N SER A 14 -18.62 4.01 -15.43
CA SER A 14 -19.09 3.04 -16.43
C SER A 14 -19.01 3.63 -17.84
N GLU A 15 -19.46 4.88 -18.03
CA GLU A 15 -19.33 5.61 -19.30
C GLU A 15 -17.85 5.76 -19.73
N CYS A 16 -16.94 6.08 -18.81
CA CYS A 16 -15.51 6.17 -19.12
C CYS A 16 -14.90 4.82 -19.52
N ILE A 17 -15.36 3.72 -18.92
CA ILE A 17 -14.94 2.36 -19.26
C ILE A 17 -15.48 1.96 -20.64
N ASP A 18 -16.76 2.22 -20.91
CA ASP A 18 -17.42 1.90 -22.17
C ASP A 18 -16.84 2.71 -23.35
N ASP A 19 -16.58 4.00 -23.13
CA ASP A 19 -15.91 4.88 -24.10
C ASP A 19 -14.41 4.58 -24.25
N GLY A 20 -13.85 3.75 -23.37
CA GLY A 20 -12.44 3.41 -23.33
C GLY A 20 -11.52 4.58 -22.95
N ASN A 21 -12.07 5.66 -22.36
CA ASN A 21 -11.34 6.88 -22.05
C ASN A 21 -10.59 6.78 -20.71
N LEU A 22 -9.45 6.08 -20.75
CA LEU A 22 -8.61 5.87 -19.58
C LEU A 22 -8.05 7.19 -19.01
N HIS A 23 -7.74 8.18 -19.85
CA HIS A 23 -7.23 9.48 -19.39
C HIS A 23 -8.22 10.19 -18.47
N LYS A 24 -9.50 10.20 -18.86
CA LYS A 24 -10.58 10.76 -18.03
C LYS A 24 -10.75 9.95 -16.76
N LEU A 25 -10.75 8.62 -16.84
CA LEU A 25 -10.89 7.71 -15.70
C LEU A 25 -9.83 7.97 -14.62
N LEU A 26 -8.56 8.12 -15.01
CA LEU A 26 -7.46 8.35 -14.07
C LEU A 26 -7.50 9.73 -13.41
N ARG A 27 -8.21 10.71 -13.99
CA ARG A 27 -8.37 12.04 -13.41
C ARG A 27 -9.54 12.13 -12.43
N LEU A 28 -10.54 11.23 -12.52
CA LEU A 28 -11.74 11.28 -11.69
C LEU A 28 -11.44 11.29 -10.19
N PRO A 29 -10.53 10.45 -9.65
CA PRO A 29 -10.30 10.42 -8.21
C PRO A 29 -9.68 11.71 -7.67
N ASN A 30 -8.92 12.44 -8.49
CA ASN A 30 -8.35 13.74 -8.08
C ASN A 30 -9.38 14.88 -8.09
N THR A 31 -10.52 14.67 -8.75
CA THR A 31 -11.58 15.68 -8.88
C THR A 31 -12.76 15.46 -7.93
N LEU A 32 -12.86 14.28 -7.34
CA LEU A 32 -13.95 13.87 -6.47
C LEU A 32 -13.41 13.69 -5.05
N ASP A 33 -14.07 14.31 -4.07
CA ASP A 33 -13.66 14.19 -2.66
C ASP A 33 -13.95 12.79 -2.08
N ASP A 34 -14.91 12.07 -2.66
CA ASP A 34 -15.31 10.71 -2.26
C ASP A 34 -15.47 9.86 -3.53
N PHE A 35 -14.62 8.86 -3.69
CA PHE A 35 -14.59 7.98 -4.87
C PHE A 35 -14.99 6.56 -4.43
N PRO A 36 -16.22 6.11 -4.74
CA PRO A 36 -16.75 4.88 -4.17
C PRO A 36 -15.90 3.64 -4.45
N GLU A 37 -15.83 2.71 -3.51
CA GLU A 37 -14.98 1.50 -3.63
C GLU A 37 -15.39 0.62 -4.81
N ALA A 38 -16.68 0.55 -5.12
CA ALA A 38 -17.17 -0.12 -6.32
C ALA A 38 -16.54 0.45 -7.60
N CYS A 39 -16.38 1.78 -7.67
CA CYS A 39 -15.74 2.45 -8.80
C CYS A 39 -14.23 2.21 -8.81
N ILE A 40 -13.58 2.15 -7.65
CA ILE A 40 -12.15 1.78 -7.54
C ILE A 40 -11.94 0.37 -8.11
N ILE A 41 -12.71 -0.61 -7.64
CA ILE A 41 -12.63 -2.01 -8.08
C ILE A 41 -12.85 -2.13 -9.59
N GLN A 42 -13.88 -1.47 -10.13
CA GLN A 42 -14.16 -1.44 -11.57
C GLN A 42 -13.01 -0.81 -12.37
N SER A 43 -12.45 0.29 -11.87
CA SER A 43 -11.34 0.99 -12.51
C SER A 43 -10.07 0.14 -12.53
N VAL A 44 -9.74 -0.50 -11.41
CA VAL A 44 -8.61 -1.43 -11.28
C VAL A 44 -8.79 -2.62 -12.23
N GLU A 45 -9.97 -3.24 -12.24
CA GLU A 45 -10.27 -4.36 -13.14
C GLU A 45 -10.14 -3.95 -14.62
N TYR A 46 -10.64 -2.77 -14.99
CA TYR A 46 -10.48 -2.23 -16.33
C TYR A 46 -9.00 -1.99 -16.69
N ILE A 47 -8.22 -1.37 -15.80
CA ILE A 47 -6.78 -1.11 -16.01
C ILE A 47 -6.01 -2.44 -16.20
N ILE A 48 -6.34 -3.47 -15.43
CA ILE A 48 -5.72 -4.80 -15.55
C ILE A 48 -6.03 -5.41 -16.91
N LYS A 49 -7.29 -5.35 -17.35
CA LYS A 49 -7.74 -5.91 -18.65
C LYS A 49 -7.28 -5.08 -19.85
N CYS A 50 -6.94 -3.83 -19.65
CA CYS A 50 -6.52 -2.94 -20.74
C CYS A 50 -5.14 -3.33 -21.29
N GLU A 51 -5.03 -3.30 -22.62
CA GLU A 51 -3.77 -3.51 -23.34
C GLU A 51 -2.75 -2.40 -23.03
N GLU A 52 -1.47 -2.76 -22.99
CA GLU A 52 -0.40 -1.81 -22.63
C GLU A 52 -0.34 -0.61 -23.58
N ASP A 53 -0.50 -0.82 -24.90
CA ASP A 53 -0.50 0.25 -25.91
C ASP A 53 -1.54 1.35 -25.63
N ARG A 54 -2.70 0.99 -25.07
CA ARG A 54 -3.75 1.95 -24.72
C ARG A 54 -3.38 2.77 -23.50
N ILE A 55 -2.79 2.11 -22.50
CA ILE A 55 -2.28 2.75 -21.28
C ILE A 55 -1.15 3.70 -21.64
N GLU A 56 -0.26 3.31 -22.55
CA GLU A 56 0.85 4.14 -22.99
C GLU A 56 0.39 5.44 -23.66
N LYS A 57 -0.63 5.35 -24.53
CA LYS A 57 -1.25 6.50 -25.21
C LYS A 57 -2.01 7.39 -24.23
N ALA A 58 -2.76 6.79 -23.30
CA ALA A 58 -3.53 7.56 -22.31
C ALA A 58 -2.64 8.30 -21.31
N LEU A 59 -1.43 7.81 -21.08
CA LEU A 59 -0.46 8.40 -20.15
C LEU A 59 0.76 8.99 -20.89
N SER A 60 0.57 9.47 -22.13
CA SER A 60 1.65 10.12 -22.89
C SER A 60 2.00 11.51 -22.35
N ASP A 61 1.08 12.14 -21.63
CA ASP A 61 1.21 13.48 -21.04
C ASP A 61 1.82 13.47 -19.62
N VAL A 62 1.97 12.30 -19.00
CA VAL A 62 2.56 12.17 -17.65
C VAL A 62 4.05 12.47 -17.70
N SER A 63 4.53 13.29 -16.77
CA SER A 63 5.94 13.63 -16.70
C SER A 63 6.79 12.42 -16.28
N GLU A 64 8.02 12.32 -16.80
CA GLU A 64 8.96 11.27 -16.37
C GLU A 64 9.26 11.33 -14.86
N THR A 65 9.15 12.53 -14.25
CA THR A 65 9.34 12.72 -12.81
C THR A 65 8.22 12.06 -12.00
N GLU A 66 6.96 12.26 -12.37
CA GLU A 66 5.81 11.61 -11.70
C GLU A 66 5.88 10.09 -11.87
N LEU A 67 6.25 9.63 -13.07
CA LEU A 67 6.42 8.21 -13.32
C LEU A 67 7.54 7.62 -12.45
N ALA A 68 8.68 8.31 -12.35
CA ALA A 68 9.80 7.87 -11.50
C ALA A 68 9.47 7.88 -10.00
N GLN A 69 8.55 8.74 -9.55
CA GLN A 69 8.08 8.76 -8.17
C GLN A 69 7.10 7.62 -7.87
N SER A 70 6.24 7.24 -8.82
CA SER A 70 5.32 6.11 -8.66
C SER A 70 5.95 4.75 -8.98
N THR A 71 7.09 4.71 -9.67
CA THR A 71 7.85 3.47 -9.94
C THR A 71 9.32 3.61 -9.53
N PRO A 72 9.61 3.81 -8.23
CA PRO A 72 10.98 4.02 -7.75
C PRO A 72 11.89 2.81 -7.95
N TRP A 73 11.34 1.59 -7.91
CA TRP A 73 12.05 0.33 -8.17
C TRP A 73 12.75 0.28 -9.54
N ARG A 74 12.32 1.10 -10.50
CA ARG A 74 12.99 1.23 -11.80
C ARG A 74 14.43 1.76 -11.68
N LYS A 75 14.71 2.58 -10.66
CA LYS A 75 16.07 3.08 -10.40
C LYS A 75 16.98 1.99 -9.84
N GLU A 76 16.39 0.96 -9.23
CA GLU A 76 17.06 -0.18 -8.62
C GLU A 76 17.17 -1.38 -9.58
N ASP A 77 16.74 -1.21 -10.84
CA ASP A 77 16.70 -2.24 -11.88
C ASP A 77 15.91 -3.49 -11.48
N ILE A 78 14.88 -3.31 -10.64
CA ILE A 78 14.00 -4.38 -10.21
C ILE A 78 12.87 -4.53 -11.23
N GLU A 79 12.71 -5.74 -11.78
CA GLU A 79 11.65 -6.08 -12.71
C GLU A 79 10.26 -6.05 -12.02
N SER A 80 9.33 -5.29 -12.59
CA SER A 80 7.94 -5.25 -12.13
C SER A 80 7.03 -6.16 -12.97
N PRO A 81 5.92 -6.68 -12.41
CA PRO A 81 4.97 -7.53 -13.14
C PRO A 81 4.30 -6.87 -14.36
N HIS A 82 4.31 -5.54 -14.41
CA HIS A 82 3.65 -4.73 -15.44
C HIS A 82 4.56 -3.58 -15.91
N SER A 83 4.23 -2.99 -17.07
CA SER A 83 4.88 -1.77 -17.55
C SER A 83 4.77 -0.61 -16.55
N ALA A 84 5.73 0.32 -16.57
CA ALA A 84 5.79 1.42 -15.61
C ALA A 84 4.51 2.28 -15.60
N LYS A 85 3.93 2.54 -16.77
CA LYS A 85 2.69 3.32 -16.91
C LYS A 85 1.47 2.58 -16.38
N LYS A 86 1.43 1.25 -16.52
CA LYS A 86 0.37 0.42 -15.94
C LYS A 86 0.48 0.38 -14.41
N CYS A 87 1.70 0.24 -13.89
CA CYS A 87 1.98 0.39 -12.45
C CYS A 87 1.54 1.76 -11.92
N PHE A 88 1.87 2.85 -12.62
CA PHE A 88 1.44 4.20 -12.27
C PHE A 88 -0.09 4.31 -12.17
N ALA A 89 -0.81 3.82 -13.19
CA ALA A 89 -2.27 3.82 -13.19
C ALA A 89 -2.87 3.00 -12.04
N LEU A 90 -2.28 1.83 -11.74
CA LEU A 90 -2.70 1.00 -10.62
C LEU A 90 -2.45 1.70 -9.28
N ASN A 91 -1.24 2.24 -9.06
CA ASN A 91 -0.91 2.96 -7.83
C ASN A 91 -1.84 4.14 -7.58
N MET A 92 -2.20 4.90 -8.62
CA MET A 92 -3.19 5.98 -8.49
C MET A 92 -4.53 5.49 -7.94
N MET A 93 -5.03 4.34 -8.40
CA MET A 93 -6.29 3.76 -7.89
C MET A 93 -6.12 3.14 -6.51
N LEU A 94 -5.00 2.44 -6.28
CA LEU A 94 -4.72 1.75 -5.02
C LEU A 94 -4.50 2.72 -3.86
N SER A 95 -4.03 3.94 -4.12
CA SER A 95 -3.84 5.01 -3.13
C SER A 95 -5.12 5.76 -2.76
N GLN A 96 -6.26 5.48 -3.40
CA GLN A 96 -7.53 6.14 -3.06
C GLN A 96 -8.03 5.70 -1.69
N LYS A 97 -8.54 6.64 -0.89
CA LYS A 97 -9.09 6.31 0.44
C LYS A 97 -10.29 5.39 0.29
N PHE A 98 -10.39 4.38 1.15
CA PHE A 98 -11.50 3.43 1.15
C PHE A 98 -11.80 2.92 2.56
N SER A 99 -13.00 2.36 2.74
CA SER A 99 -13.34 1.50 3.87
C SER A 99 -13.04 0.03 3.52
N PRO A 100 -12.27 -0.71 4.34
CA PRO A 100 -11.95 -2.10 4.07
C PRO A 100 -13.19 -2.99 3.88
N GLN A 101 -14.28 -2.72 4.61
CA GLN A 101 -15.52 -3.50 4.50
C GLN A 101 -16.23 -3.27 3.16
N PHE A 102 -16.32 -2.02 2.71
CA PHE A 102 -16.95 -1.71 1.42
C PHE A 102 -16.06 -2.14 0.24
N LEU A 103 -14.74 -2.05 0.40
CA LEU A 103 -13.78 -2.58 -0.57
C LEU A 103 -13.93 -4.09 -0.73
N GLN A 104 -13.99 -4.84 0.38
CA GLN A 104 -14.18 -6.29 0.36
C GLN A 104 -15.51 -6.69 -0.30
N GLU A 105 -16.60 -5.97 0.01
CA GLU A 105 -17.90 -6.23 -0.62
C GLU A 105 -17.84 -6.00 -2.14
N ALA A 106 -17.26 -4.88 -2.56
CA ALA A 106 -17.08 -4.56 -3.98
C ALA A 106 -16.16 -5.55 -4.69
N ALA A 107 -15.09 -6.00 -4.04
CA ALA A 107 -14.10 -6.91 -4.59
C ALA A 107 -14.71 -8.26 -4.99
N ARG A 108 -15.76 -8.75 -4.30
CA ARG A 108 -16.43 -10.02 -4.64
C ARG A 108 -16.94 -10.09 -6.09
N GLY A 109 -17.23 -8.95 -6.70
CA GLY A 109 -17.66 -8.86 -8.10
C GLY A 109 -16.53 -8.97 -9.13
N MET A 110 -15.27 -8.91 -8.69
CA MET A 110 -14.10 -8.93 -9.57
C MET A 110 -13.88 -10.34 -10.15
N SER A 111 -13.47 -10.41 -11.42
CA SER A 111 -13.07 -11.69 -12.02
C SER A 111 -11.82 -12.28 -11.35
N PHE A 112 -11.81 -13.60 -11.17
CA PHE A 112 -10.73 -14.28 -10.44
C PHE A 112 -9.34 -14.09 -11.09
N ASP A 113 -9.28 -14.04 -12.43
CA ASP A 113 -8.02 -13.75 -13.14
C ASP A 113 -7.47 -12.36 -12.75
N CYS A 114 -8.34 -11.35 -12.66
CA CYS A 114 -7.95 -10.02 -12.20
C CYS A 114 -7.52 -10.03 -10.74
N VAL A 115 -8.20 -10.80 -9.88
CA VAL A 115 -7.82 -10.98 -8.47
C VAL A 115 -6.40 -11.55 -8.37
N LEU A 116 -6.06 -12.56 -9.17
CA LEU A 116 -4.71 -13.12 -9.18
C LEU A 116 -3.67 -12.11 -9.65
N ILE A 117 -3.95 -11.37 -10.72
CA ILE A 117 -3.03 -10.36 -11.26
C ILE A 117 -2.79 -9.24 -10.23
N ILE A 118 -3.85 -8.69 -9.64
CA ILE A 118 -3.70 -7.62 -8.65
C ILE A 118 -3.03 -8.12 -7.37
N THR A 119 -3.31 -9.35 -6.94
CA THR A 119 -2.66 -9.95 -5.77
C THR A 119 -1.16 -10.14 -6.00
N LYS A 120 -0.74 -10.58 -7.20
CA LYS A 120 0.67 -10.63 -7.59
C LYS A 120 1.32 -9.25 -7.58
N TYR A 121 0.61 -8.23 -8.07
CA TYR A 121 1.12 -6.86 -8.03
C TYR A 121 1.26 -6.31 -6.61
N LEU A 122 0.28 -6.55 -5.74
CA LEU A 122 0.34 -6.15 -4.32
C LEU A 122 1.44 -6.90 -3.57
N GLN A 123 1.64 -8.20 -3.85
CA GLN A 123 2.77 -8.97 -3.32
C GLN A 123 4.12 -8.37 -3.75
N PHE A 124 4.23 -7.93 -5.02
CA PHE A 124 5.41 -7.22 -5.51
C PHE A 124 5.63 -5.92 -4.72
N LEU A 125 4.60 -5.09 -4.53
CA LEU A 125 4.70 -3.87 -3.72
C LEU A 125 5.13 -4.15 -2.27
N LEU A 126 4.58 -5.22 -1.67
CA LEU A 126 4.95 -5.68 -0.32
C LEU A 126 6.41 -6.13 -0.25
N SER A 127 6.91 -6.74 -1.33
CA SER A 127 8.28 -7.25 -1.42
C SER A 127 9.29 -6.11 -1.61
N TRP A 128 8.92 -5.10 -2.39
CA TRP A 128 9.73 -3.92 -2.64
C TRP A 128 9.72 -2.93 -1.47
N SER A 129 8.63 -2.87 -0.68
CA SER A 129 8.48 -1.89 0.41
C SER A 129 9.72 -1.86 1.33
N PRO A 130 10.35 -0.68 1.52
CA PRO A 130 11.57 -0.58 2.31
C PRO A 130 11.30 -0.86 3.79
N PRO A 131 12.29 -1.40 4.54
CA PRO A 131 12.14 -1.65 5.99
C PRO A 131 11.84 -0.39 6.82
N VAL A 132 12.29 0.76 6.33
CA VAL A 132 11.95 2.08 6.87
C VAL A 132 11.14 2.79 5.79
N PRO A 133 9.81 2.96 5.98
CA PRO A 133 8.97 3.62 5.00
C PRO A 133 9.38 5.07 4.84
N GLU A 134 9.73 5.48 3.62
CA GLU A 134 9.78 6.89 3.24
C GLU A 134 8.39 7.30 2.76
N GLU A 135 7.92 8.48 3.19
CA GLU A 135 6.64 9.00 2.72
C GLU A 135 6.72 9.29 1.21
N ASN A 136 6.01 8.48 0.42
CA ASN A 136 5.88 8.68 -1.02
C ASN A 136 4.39 8.82 -1.37
N PRO A 137 3.90 10.02 -1.72
CA PRO A 137 2.48 10.23 -2.01
C PRO A 137 2.02 9.56 -3.32
N CYS A 138 2.95 9.11 -4.16
CA CYS A 138 2.66 8.45 -5.44
C CYS A 138 2.53 6.92 -5.33
N LEU A 139 2.67 6.38 -4.12
CA LEU A 139 2.53 4.96 -3.81
C LEU A 139 1.46 4.75 -2.72
N PRO A 140 0.74 3.61 -2.75
CA PRO A 140 -0.14 3.26 -1.65
C PRO A 140 0.71 3.00 -0.39
N PRO A 141 0.34 3.57 0.77
CA PRO A 141 0.95 3.22 2.05
C PRO A 141 0.91 1.71 2.30
N LEU A 142 1.90 1.20 3.04
CA LEU A 142 2.00 -0.23 3.36
C LEU A 142 0.72 -0.78 4.02
N GLU A 143 0.13 -0.02 4.93
CA GLU A 143 -1.14 -0.39 5.59
C GLU A 143 -2.27 -0.57 4.56
N GLN A 144 -2.34 0.32 3.58
CA GLN A 144 -3.32 0.26 2.52
C GLN A 144 -3.11 -0.95 1.59
N VAL A 145 -1.85 -1.29 1.28
CA VAL A 145 -1.50 -2.52 0.54
C VAL A 145 -1.96 -3.77 1.31
N ILE A 146 -1.76 -3.79 2.62
CA ILE A 146 -2.21 -4.88 3.50
C ILE A 146 -3.74 -4.96 3.52
N ASP A 147 -4.44 -3.83 3.64
CA ASP A 147 -5.90 -3.78 3.63
C ASP A 147 -6.48 -4.27 2.29
N TRP A 148 -5.85 -3.92 1.17
CA TRP A 148 -6.18 -4.46 -0.15
C TRP A 148 -5.99 -5.98 -0.22
N LEU A 149 -4.86 -6.49 0.26
CA LEU A 149 -4.58 -7.93 0.30
C LEU A 149 -5.63 -8.66 1.14
N ASN A 150 -5.97 -8.14 2.33
CA ASN A 150 -7.00 -8.71 3.19
C ASN A 150 -8.37 -8.73 2.49
N ALA A 151 -8.78 -7.61 1.89
CA ALA A 151 -10.05 -7.52 1.18
C ALA A 151 -10.16 -8.53 0.03
N LEU A 152 -9.09 -8.70 -0.76
CA LEU A 152 -9.05 -9.62 -1.90
C LEU A 152 -9.01 -11.10 -1.44
N VAL A 153 -8.19 -11.40 -0.45
CA VAL A 153 -8.07 -12.77 0.09
C VAL A 153 -9.38 -13.20 0.73
N ASP A 154 -10.02 -12.34 1.52
CA ASP A 154 -11.27 -12.67 2.20
C ASP A 154 -12.46 -12.77 1.24
N SER A 155 -12.50 -11.93 0.20
CA SER A 155 -13.58 -11.97 -0.81
C SER A 155 -13.48 -13.18 -1.74
N HIS A 156 -12.27 -13.66 -2.04
CA HIS A 156 -12.03 -14.77 -2.99
C HIS A 156 -11.40 -16.02 -2.35
N PHE A 157 -11.48 -16.17 -1.02
CA PHE A 157 -10.80 -17.22 -0.26
C PHE A 157 -11.00 -18.63 -0.84
N GLN A 158 -12.25 -18.99 -1.18
CA GLN A 158 -12.55 -20.32 -1.72
C GLN A 158 -11.88 -20.56 -3.07
N GLN A 159 -11.86 -19.56 -3.94
CA GLN A 159 -11.25 -19.68 -5.27
C GLN A 159 -9.73 -19.76 -5.15
N LEU A 160 -9.12 -18.89 -4.33
CA LEU A 160 -7.67 -18.92 -4.03
C LEU A 160 -7.22 -20.25 -3.43
N LYS A 161 -8.06 -20.87 -2.58
CA LYS A 161 -7.74 -22.16 -1.96
C LYS A 161 -7.76 -23.33 -2.95
N LEU A 162 -8.64 -23.27 -3.96
CA LEU A 162 -8.84 -24.35 -4.92
C LEU A 162 -7.93 -24.23 -6.15
N ALA A 163 -7.51 -23.01 -6.49
CA ALA A 163 -6.72 -22.74 -7.68
C ALA A 163 -5.24 -23.12 -7.48
N GLU A 164 -4.70 -23.93 -8.38
CA GLU A 164 -3.31 -24.42 -8.28
C GLU A 164 -2.28 -23.30 -8.51
N ASP A 165 -2.59 -22.39 -9.42
CA ASP A 165 -1.81 -21.20 -9.78
C ASP A 165 -1.77 -20.15 -8.65
N ALA A 166 -2.75 -20.15 -7.75
CA ALA A 166 -2.75 -19.31 -6.56
C ALA A 166 -1.86 -19.87 -5.44
N ARG A 167 -1.54 -21.17 -5.44
CA ARG A 167 -0.84 -21.82 -4.31
C ARG A 167 0.53 -21.22 -4.03
N GLU A 168 1.32 -21.01 -5.09
CA GLU A 168 2.66 -20.44 -4.98
C GLU A 168 2.60 -18.98 -4.50
N LEU A 169 1.66 -18.21 -5.05
CA LEU A 169 1.42 -16.81 -4.66
C LEU A 169 1.06 -16.68 -3.18
N ILE A 170 0.09 -17.48 -2.71
CA ILE A 170 -0.33 -17.46 -1.30
C ILE A 170 0.79 -17.96 -0.39
N GLY A 171 1.56 -18.97 -0.81
CA GLY A 171 2.74 -19.45 -0.07
C GLY A 171 3.79 -18.36 0.12
N SER A 172 4.13 -17.64 -0.95
CA SER A 172 5.09 -16.53 -0.88
C SER A 172 4.57 -15.36 -0.04
N LEU A 173 3.28 -15.03 -0.13
CA LEU A 173 2.64 -14.04 0.74
C LEU A 173 2.74 -14.45 2.22
N GLN A 174 2.45 -15.71 2.54
CA GLN A 174 2.55 -16.23 3.91
C GLN A 174 3.98 -16.12 4.46
N GLU A 175 4.98 -16.50 3.66
CA GLU A 175 6.39 -16.37 4.04
C GLU A 175 6.74 -14.91 4.33
N LYS A 176 6.36 -13.98 3.43
CA LYS A 176 6.64 -12.56 3.61
C LYS A 176 5.95 -11.98 4.84
N ILE A 177 4.68 -12.30 5.07
CA ILE A 177 3.92 -11.87 6.25
C ILE A 177 4.57 -12.40 7.53
N THR A 178 5.08 -13.63 7.52
CA THR A 178 5.79 -14.22 8.65
C THR A 178 7.05 -13.41 8.99
N VAL A 179 7.88 -13.11 7.99
CA VAL A 179 9.08 -12.28 8.16
C VAL A 179 8.74 -10.87 8.64
N MET A 180 7.72 -10.23 8.07
CA MET A 180 7.28 -8.89 8.47
C MET A 180 6.77 -8.86 9.93
N THR A 181 6.01 -9.89 10.33
CA THR A 181 5.50 -10.02 11.69
C THR A 181 6.64 -10.21 12.70
N GLN A 182 7.62 -11.06 12.34
CA GLN A 182 8.82 -11.24 13.14
C GLN A 182 9.59 -9.92 13.30
N TRP A 183 9.87 -9.23 12.19
CA TRP A 183 10.54 -7.93 12.22
C TRP A 183 9.79 -6.92 13.09
N GLN A 184 8.46 -6.86 12.98
CA GLN A 184 7.65 -5.95 13.79
C GLN A 184 7.78 -6.27 15.29
N SER A 185 7.84 -7.56 15.65
CA SER A 185 8.02 -7.99 17.04
C SER A 185 9.40 -7.61 17.58
N GLU A 186 10.46 -7.80 16.78
CA GLU A 186 11.84 -7.45 17.12
C GLU A 186 12.00 -5.93 17.25
N SER A 187 11.43 -5.15 16.34
CA SER A 187 11.42 -3.69 16.39
C SER A 187 10.69 -3.17 17.62
N LYS A 188 9.55 -3.78 18.01
CA LYS A 188 8.86 -3.43 19.26
C LYS A 188 9.71 -3.73 20.49
N ALA A 189 10.43 -4.86 20.51
CA ALA A 189 11.34 -5.19 21.61
C ALA A 189 12.49 -4.18 21.70
N LEU A 190 13.08 -3.78 20.56
CA LEU A 190 14.14 -2.77 20.51
C LEU A 190 13.66 -1.38 20.98
N LEU A 191 12.46 -0.96 20.59
CA LEU A 191 11.86 0.28 21.10
C LEU A 191 11.66 0.23 22.62
N GLY A 192 11.26 -0.93 23.15
CA GLY A 192 11.13 -1.15 24.59
C GLY A 192 12.46 -1.03 25.33
N THR A 193 13.53 -1.64 24.81
CA THR A 193 14.87 -1.54 25.43
C THR A 193 15.42 -0.12 25.34
N LEU A 194 15.23 0.59 24.22
CA LEU A 194 15.62 1.99 24.07
C LEU A 194 14.87 2.90 25.05
N ALA A 195 13.58 2.67 25.27
CA ALA A 195 12.79 3.43 26.24
C ALA A 195 13.33 3.23 27.67
N GLU A 196 13.71 1.99 28.02
CA GLU A 196 14.30 1.66 29.32
C GLU A 196 15.70 2.28 29.50
N VAL A 197 16.56 2.22 28.49
CA VAL A 197 17.88 2.88 28.51
C VAL A 197 17.72 4.39 28.70
N ARG A 198 16.77 5.01 27.99
CA ARG A 198 16.47 6.43 28.13
C ARG A 198 15.99 6.76 29.56
N ARG A 199 15.10 5.95 30.13
CA ARG A 199 14.63 6.12 31.51
C ARG A 199 15.79 6.06 32.50
N GLN A 200 16.68 5.09 32.36
CA GLN A 200 17.86 4.95 33.23
C GLN A 200 18.81 6.15 33.11
N PHE A 201 19.01 6.67 31.89
CA PHE A 201 19.83 7.86 31.68
C PHE A 201 19.21 9.10 32.35
N GLU A 202 17.90 9.31 32.20
CA GLU A 202 17.17 10.42 32.85
C GLU A 202 17.21 10.31 34.39
N GLU A 203 17.13 9.09 34.94
CA GLU A 203 17.24 8.83 36.38
C GLU A 203 18.66 9.09 36.91
N GLN A 204 19.69 8.65 36.20
CA GLN A 204 21.09 8.92 36.54
C GLN A 204 21.41 10.42 36.48
N GLN A 205 20.86 11.14 35.51
CA GLN A 205 21.04 12.59 35.43
C GLN A 205 20.39 13.31 36.62
N ARG A 206 19.19 12.85 37.05
CA ARG A 206 18.51 13.37 38.25
C ARG A 206 19.24 13.01 39.55
N SER A 207 19.86 11.83 39.65
CA SER A 207 20.65 11.45 40.84
C SER A 207 21.96 12.22 40.92
N ASN A 208 22.66 12.42 39.79
CA ASN A 208 23.89 13.22 39.74
C ASN A 208 23.64 14.69 40.06
N GLN A 209 22.46 15.24 39.75
CA GLN A 209 22.07 16.59 40.11
C GLN A 209 21.71 16.77 41.60
N LYS A 210 21.51 15.66 42.34
CA LYS A 210 21.20 15.63 43.78
C LYS A 210 22.42 15.30 44.65
N MET A 211 23.56 14.98 44.07
CA MET A 211 24.81 14.73 44.78
C MET A 211 25.43 16.10 45.09
N GLY A 212 25.14 16.63 46.28
CA GLY A 212 25.68 17.90 46.75
C GLY A 212 27.21 17.89 46.82
N ASP A 213 27.83 19.04 46.60
CA ASP A 213 29.28 19.29 46.44
C ASP A 213 30.16 18.95 47.68
N TYR A 214 29.69 18.14 48.62
CA TYR A 214 30.41 17.84 49.86
C TYR A 214 30.13 16.42 50.35
N CYS A 215 31.17 15.58 50.31
CA CYS A 215 31.23 14.30 51.02
C CYS A 215 32.41 14.34 52.00
N ILE A 216 32.17 14.04 53.29
CA ILE A 216 33.23 13.83 54.28
C ILE A 216 33.38 12.33 54.49
N GLU A 217 34.52 11.79 54.10
CA GLU A 217 34.91 10.42 54.39
C GLU A 217 35.78 10.37 55.65
N VAL A 218 35.40 9.54 56.63
CA VAL A 218 36.19 9.32 57.84
C VAL A 218 37.01 8.05 57.65
N ILE A 219 38.33 8.20 57.50
CA ILE A 219 39.27 7.07 57.43
C ILE A 219 39.68 6.70 58.85
N SER A 220 39.34 5.49 59.26
CA SER A 220 39.82 4.87 60.50
C SER A 220 41.07 4.04 60.22
N PHE A 221 42.16 4.35 60.92
CA PHE A 221 43.45 3.64 60.90
C PHE A 221 43.51 2.54 61.96
#